data_AF-D5P6T1-F1
#
_entry.id   AF-D5P6T1-F1
#
_cell.length_a   1.000
_cell.length_b   1.000
_cell.length_c   1.000
_cell.angle_alpha   90.00
_cell.angle_beta   90.00
_cell.angle_gamma   90.00
#
_symmetry.space_group_name_H-M   'P 1'
#
loop_
_entity.id
_entity.type
_entity.pdbx_description
1 polymer ?
#
loop_
_entity_poly.entity_id
_entity_poly.type
_entity_poly.pdbx_seq_one_letter_code
_entity_poly.pdbx_strand_id
1 'polypeptide(L)'
;ESMMLDFGALPPEVNSARIYAGPGSGSLMTAASSWNALAAELNSAALSYEKLITALSSEEWMGPASAAMAAAVQPYVTWMQTTAAQAEEAAAQAQAAAAAYETALAASVPPPLVAANRAETQQLISTNVLGQNTPAITQLEAQYGQMWAQDASAMYSYAGQSATSTKLTQFSAAPKISNDTAPATQSAAVTSATTNSTATNT
;
A
#
# COMPACT_ATOMS: atom_id res chain seq x y z
N GLU A 1 -13.10 18.90 -6.17
CA GLU A 1 -11.92 19.37 -5.43
C GLU A 1 -11.97 18.79 -4.03
N SER A 2 -10.96 18.03 -3.61
CA SER A 2 -10.86 17.61 -2.22
C SER A 2 -10.45 18.84 -1.41
N MET A 3 -11.30 19.28 -0.48
CA MET A 3 -10.95 20.33 0.47
C MET A 3 -9.76 19.80 1.29
N MET A 4 -8.54 20.20 0.92
CA MET A 4 -7.33 19.75 1.57
C MET A 4 -7.35 20.29 3.00
N LEU A 5 -7.25 19.42 4.00
CA LEU A 5 -7.22 19.81 5.40
C LEU A 5 -6.13 20.86 5.61
N ASP A 6 -6.53 22.04 6.09
CA ASP A 6 -5.59 23.12 6.37
C ASP A 6 -5.07 22.98 7.81
N PHE A 7 -3.93 22.29 7.96
CA PHE A 7 -3.31 22.07 9.27
C PHE A 7 -2.77 23.37 9.91
N GLY A 8 -2.48 24.39 9.10
CA GLY A 8 -2.06 25.71 9.57
C GLY A 8 -3.18 26.49 10.25
N ALA A 9 -4.45 26.19 9.95
CA ALA A 9 -5.59 26.78 10.63
C ALA A 9 -5.85 26.17 12.02
N LEU A 10 -5.22 25.04 12.35
CA LEU A 10 -5.40 24.34 13.62
C LEU A 10 -4.27 24.71 14.61
N PRO A 11 -4.60 25.04 15.87
CA PRO A 11 -3.58 25.34 16.87
C PRO A 11 -2.77 24.09 17.26
N PRO A 12 -1.57 24.25 17.83
CA PRO A 12 -0.70 23.14 18.19
C PRO A 12 -1.34 22.15 19.17
N GLU A 13 -2.23 22.60 20.08
CA GLU A 13 -2.98 21.69 20.97
C GLU A 13 -3.79 20.65 20.20
N VAL A 14 -4.29 20.98 19.01
CA VAL A 14 -5.10 20.08 18.18
C VAL A 14 -4.21 19.17 17.34
N ASN A 15 -3.22 19.73 16.63
CA ASN A 15 -2.33 18.95 15.77
C ASN A 15 -1.50 17.95 16.60
N SER A 16 -0.84 18.43 17.67
CA SER A 16 -0.10 17.60 18.62
C SER A 16 -1.00 16.54 19.26
N ALA A 17 -2.18 16.89 19.80
CA ALA A 17 -3.01 15.90 20.47
C ALA A 17 -3.47 14.78 19.52
N ARG A 18 -3.74 15.09 18.25
CA ARG A 18 -4.18 14.11 17.25
C ARG A 18 -3.09 13.14 16.85
N ILE A 19 -1.86 13.62 16.62
CA ILE A 19 -0.77 12.74 16.17
C ILE A 19 -0.22 11.88 17.31
N TYR A 20 -0.23 12.37 18.55
CA TYR A 20 0.15 11.58 19.73
C TYR A 20 -0.95 10.64 20.22
N ALA A 21 -2.19 10.80 19.73
CA ALA A 21 -3.29 9.89 20.02
C ALA A 21 -3.37 8.79 18.97
N GLY A 22 -3.51 7.54 19.41
CA GLY A 22 -3.79 6.42 18.52
C GLY A 22 -2.89 5.21 18.75
N PRO A 23 -3.08 4.15 17.94
CA PRO A 23 -2.39 2.87 18.11
C PRO A 23 -0.97 2.84 17.51
N GLY A 24 -0.53 3.91 16.84
CA GLY A 24 0.77 3.98 16.15
C GLY A 24 0.79 3.24 14.80
N SER A 25 1.99 3.08 14.24
CA SER A 25 2.22 2.54 12.90
C SER A 25 2.29 1.00 12.81
N GLY A 26 2.15 0.29 13.93
CA GLY A 26 2.38 -1.16 13.98
C GLY A 26 1.46 -2.00 13.07
N SER A 27 0.22 -1.56 12.85
CA SER A 27 -0.70 -2.21 11.92
C SER A 27 -0.25 -2.10 10.46
N LEU A 28 0.37 -0.97 10.08
CA LEU A 28 0.94 -0.78 8.74
C LEU A 28 2.17 -1.67 8.53
N MET A 29 3.02 -1.82 9.56
CA MET A 29 4.16 -2.74 9.49
C MET A 29 3.71 -4.21 9.39
N THR A 30 2.62 -4.56 10.08
CA THR A 30 2.00 -5.90 9.97
C THR A 30 1.40 -6.14 8.59
N ALA A 31 0.77 -5.12 8.00
CA ALA A 31 0.29 -5.19 6.63
C ALA A 31 1.45 -5.39 5.64
N ALA A 32 2.57 -4.68 5.84
CA ALA A 32 3.76 -4.84 4.99
C ALA A 32 4.34 -6.26 5.05
N SER A 33 4.44 -6.87 6.24
CA SER A 33 4.91 -8.25 6.36
C SER A 33 3.96 -9.25 5.70
N SER A 34 2.65 -9.02 5.82
CA SER A 34 1.62 -9.86 5.19
C SER A 34 1.67 -9.78 3.65
N TRP A 35 1.86 -8.59 3.10
CA TRP A 35 2.03 -8.40 1.66
C TRP A 35 3.31 -9.06 1.11
N ASN A 36 4.43 -8.94 1.83
CA ASN A 36 5.67 -9.65 1.47
C ASN A 36 5.51 -11.17 1.53
N ALA A 37 4.78 -11.70 2.53
CA ALA A 37 4.49 -13.12 2.62
C ALA A 37 3.65 -13.60 1.42
N LEU A 38 2.61 -12.85 1.04
CA LEU A 38 1.80 -13.15 -0.13
C LEU A 38 2.63 -13.12 -1.43
N ALA A 39 3.53 -12.15 -1.59
CA ALA A 39 4.43 -12.11 -2.74
C ALA A 39 5.32 -13.36 -2.82
N ALA A 40 5.90 -13.78 -1.69
CA ALA A 40 6.71 -14.99 -1.62
C ALA A 40 5.91 -16.25 -1.97
N GLU A 41 4.68 -16.37 -1.47
CA GLU A 41 3.78 -17.48 -1.80
C GLU A 41 3.39 -17.51 -3.28
N LEU A 42 3.07 -16.36 -3.88
CA LEU A 42 2.77 -16.25 -5.31
C LEU A 42 3.96 -16.63 -6.19
N ASN A 43 5.17 -16.18 -5.84
CA ASN A 43 6.40 -16.57 -6.55
C ASN A 43 6.69 -18.07 -6.40
N SER A 44 6.51 -18.64 -5.20
CA SER A 44 6.67 -20.08 -4.96
C SER A 44 5.66 -20.91 -5.76
N ALA A 45 4.41 -20.46 -5.83
CA ALA A 45 3.37 -21.07 -6.64
C ALA A 45 3.73 -21.00 -8.13
N ALA A 46 4.14 -19.84 -8.65
CA ALA A 46 4.56 -19.67 -10.04
C ALA A 46 5.69 -20.64 -10.44
N LEU A 47 6.72 -20.76 -9.61
CA LEU A 47 7.81 -21.73 -9.83
C LEU A 47 7.32 -23.18 -9.82
N SER A 48 6.33 -23.49 -8.99
CA SER A 48 5.73 -24.83 -8.95
C SER A 48 4.94 -25.12 -10.22
N TYR A 49 4.20 -24.15 -10.76
CA TYR A 49 3.54 -24.25 -12.06
C TYR A 49 4.55 -24.44 -13.20
N GLU A 50 5.63 -23.67 -13.23
CA GLU A 50 6.68 -23.80 -14.25
C GLU A 50 7.32 -25.20 -14.27
N LYS A 51 7.56 -25.80 -13.09
CA LYS A 51 8.03 -27.18 -12.98
C LYS A 51 7.03 -28.18 -13.58
N LEU A 52 5.74 -28.04 -13.27
CA LEU A 52 4.69 -28.91 -13.82
C LEU A 52 4.53 -28.74 -15.34
N ILE A 53 4.61 -27.51 -15.83
CA ILE A 53 4.56 -27.21 -17.27
C ILE A 53 5.75 -27.83 -17.98
N THR A 54 6.94 -27.72 -17.40
CA THR A 54 8.16 -28.34 -17.94
C THR A 54 7.96 -29.85 -18.05
N ALA A 55 7.59 -30.53 -16.95
CA ALA A 55 7.32 -31.97 -16.94
C ALA A 55 6.28 -32.38 -17.99
N LEU A 56 5.16 -31.64 -18.09
CA LEU A 56 4.10 -31.88 -19.07
C LEU A 56 4.58 -31.74 -20.52
N SER A 57 5.55 -30.86 -20.78
CA SER A 57 6.09 -30.57 -22.11
C SER A 57 7.28 -31.44 -22.52
N SER A 58 8.02 -32.01 -21.56
CA SER A 58 9.29 -32.70 -21.81
C SER A 58 9.37 -34.16 -21.39
N GLU A 59 8.38 -34.67 -20.64
CA GLU A 59 8.41 -36.05 -20.10
C GLU A 59 7.39 -36.97 -20.79
N GLU A 60 6.74 -37.88 -20.08
CA GLU A 60 6.02 -39.02 -20.68
C GLU A 60 4.77 -38.65 -21.50
N TRP A 61 4.25 -37.41 -21.37
CA TRP A 61 3.01 -36.95 -22.00
C TRP A 61 3.24 -35.98 -23.18
N MET A 62 4.07 -36.33 -24.17
CA MET A 62 4.46 -35.46 -25.30
C MET A 62 3.44 -35.38 -26.46
N GLY A 63 2.15 -35.18 -26.15
CA GLY A 63 1.10 -35.06 -27.17
C GLY A 63 0.70 -33.60 -27.49
N PRO A 64 0.02 -33.34 -28.64
CA PRO A 64 -0.55 -32.03 -28.96
C PRO A 64 -1.48 -31.47 -27.87
N ALA A 65 -2.19 -32.34 -27.15
CA ALA A 65 -3.06 -31.94 -26.04
C ALA A 65 -2.26 -31.40 -24.84
N SER A 66 -1.13 -32.02 -24.50
CA SER A 66 -0.25 -31.57 -23.43
C SER A 66 0.42 -30.23 -23.78
N ALA A 67 0.86 -30.06 -25.03
CA ALA A 67 1.39 -28.79 -25.51
C ALA A 67 0.33 -27.67 -25.48
N ALA A 68 -0.93 -27.98 -25.84
CA ALA A 68 -2.02 -27.03 -25.76
C ALA A 68 -2.34 -26.61 -24.31
N MET A 69 -2.31 -27.54 -23.35
CA MET A 69 -2.50 -27.23 -21.93
C MET A 69 -1.34 -26.38 -21.39
N ALA A 70 -0.10 -26.77 -21.68
CA ALA A 70 1.11 -26.03 -21.29
C ALA A 70 1.07 -24.58 -21.78
N ALA A 71 0.59 -24.34 -23.01
CA ALA A 71 0.40 -22.99 -23.54
C ALA A 71 -0.74 -22.23 -22.84
N ALA A 72 -1.86 -22.89 -22.54
CA ALA A 72 -3.04 -22.26 -21.94
C ALA A 72 -2.80 -21.72 -20.52
N VAL A 73 -1.89 -22.32 -19.75
CA VAL A 73 -1.60 -21.91 -18.37
C VAL A 73 -0.56 -20.77 -18.27
N GLN A 74 0.24 -20.52 -19.31
CA GLN A 74 1.28 -19.48 -19.29
C GLN A 74 0.77 -18.09 -18.86
N PRO A 75 -0.37 -17.57 -19.37
CA PRO A 75 -0.86 -16.25 -18.95
C PRO A 75 -1.16 -16.17 -17.45
N TYR A 76 -1.59 -17.27 -16.84
CA TYR A 76 -1.86 -17.35 -15.40
C TYR A 76 -0.56 -17.31 -14.59
N VAL A 77 0.51 -17.98 -15.06
CA VAL A 77 1.83 -17.90 -14.42
C VAL A 77 2.40 -16.48 -14.48
N THR A 78 2.33 -15.83 -15.64
CA THR A 78 2.73 -14.42 -15.79
C THR A 78 1.91 -13.50 -14.90
N TRP A 79 0.59 -13.74 -14.79
CA TRP A 79 -0.27 -12.99 -13.86
C TRP A 79 0.15 -13.18 -12.40
N MET A 80 0.48 -14.41 -11.97
CA MET A 80 0.96 -14.66 -10.60
C MET A 80 2.25 -13.90 -10.30
N GLN A 81 3.23 -13.93 -11.21
CA GLN A 81 4.50 -13.20 -11.07
C GLN A 81 4.28 -11.68 -11.01
N THR A 82 3.40 -11.16 -11.86
CA THR A 82 3.02 -9.74 -11.86
C THR A 82 2.34 -9.35 -10.54
N THR A 83 1.41 -10.19 -10.06
CA THR A 83 0.70 -9.98 -8.80
C THR A 83 1.65 -10.06 -7.60
N ALA A 84 2.68 -10.93 -7.65
CA ALA A 84 3.71 -11.00 -6.63
C ALA A 84 4.50 -9.68 -6.55
N ALA A 85 4.93 -9.14 -7.69
CA ALA A 85 5.61 -7.85 -7.73
C ALA A 85 4.71 -6.69 -7.23
N GLN A 86 3.42 -6.71 -7.56
CA GLN A 86 2.46 -5.74 -7.03
C GLN A 86 2.25 -5.87 -5.51
N ALA A 87 2.32 -7.08 -4.97
CA ALA A 87 2.28 -7.32 -3.54
C ALA A 87 3.56 -6.79 -2.83
N GLU A 88 4.74 -6.96 -3.43
CA GLU A 88 5.98 -6.34 -2.92
C GLU A 88 5.90 -4.81 -2.92
N GLU A 89 5.34 -4.22 -3.98
CA GLU A 89 5.06 -2.78 -4.05
C GLU A 89 4.14 -2.35 -2.90
N ALA A 90 3.03 -3.07 -2.68
CA ALA A 90 2.10 -2.76 -1.59
C ALA A 90 2.76 -2.86 -0.21
N ALA A 91 3.68 -3.80 -0.02
CA ALA A 91 4.47 -3.90 1.21
C ALA A 91 5.37 -2.67 1.42
N ALA A 92 6.11 -2.27 0.38
CA ALA A 92 6.98 -1.09 0.44
C ALA A 92 6.17 0.19 0.71
N GLN A 93 4.99 0.31 0.11
CA GLN A 93 4.09 1.45 0.31
C GLN A 93 3.53 1.52 1.74
N ALA A 94 3.16 0.37 2.32
CA ALA A 94 2.78 0.29 3.73
C ALA A 94 3.92 0.69 4.69
N GLN A 95 5.16 0.30 4.39
CA GLN A 95 6.35 0.73 5.15
C GLN A 95 6.58 2.23 5.02
N ALA A 96 6.46 2.78 3.82
CA ALA A 96 6.60 4.22 3.58
C ALA A 96 5.51 5.03 4.33
N ALA A 97 4.27 4.54 4.36
CA ALA A 97 3.19 5.15 5.14
C ALA A 97 3.48 5.11 6.65
N ALA A 98 4.02 4.00 7.17
CA ALA A 98 4.45 3.89 8.55
C ALA A 98 5.58 4.90 8.88
N ALA A 99 6.59 4.99 8.02
CA ALA A 99 7.70 5.92 8.18
C ALA A 99 7.25 7.39 8.14
N ALA A 100 6.28 7.72 7.28
CA ALA A 100 5.70 9.06 7.23
C ALA A 100 5.03 9.43 8.55
N TYR A 101 4.26 8.51 9.16
CA TYR A 101 3.65 8.71 10.48
C TYR A 101 4.70 8.91 11.57
N GLU A 102 5.72 8.05 11.65
CA GLU A 102 6.76 8.16 12.68
C GLU A 102 7.57 9.46 12.54
N THR A 103 7.85 9.88 11.30
CA THR A 103 8.51 11.16 11.03
C THR A 103 7.65 12.34 11.49
N ALA A 104 6.34 12.30 11.21
CA ALA A 104 5.41 13.32 11.63
C ALA A 104 5.27 13.39 13.16
N LEU A 105 5.18 12.23 13.82
CA LEU A 105 5.13 12.13 15.27
C LEU A 105 6.40 12.71 15.91
N ALA A 106 7.58 12.35 15.39
CA ALA A 106 8.86 12.86 15.90
C ALA A 106 9.06 14.36 15.67
N ALA A 107 8.51 14.90 14.58
CA ALA A 107 8.57 16.34 14.27
C ALA A 107 7.53 17.17 15.03
N SER A 108 6.44 16.56 15.49
CA SER A 108 5.35 17.25 16.18
C SER A 108 5.70 17.58 17.63
N VAL A 109 5.23 18.73 18.09
CA VAL A 109 5.49 19.21 19.44
C VAL A 109 4.80 18.29 20.47
N PRO A 110 5.51 17.87 21.54
CA PRO A 110 4.86 17.15 22.62
C PRO A 110 3.75 17.98 23.29
N PRO A 111 2.52 17.45 23.47
CA PRO A 111 1.42 18.18 24.10
C PRO A 111 1.74 18.81 25.47
N PRO A 112 2.56 18.19 26.35
CA PRO A 112 2.95 18.82 27.61
C PRO A 112 3.75 20.12 27.45
N LEU A 113 4.53 20.28 26.37
CA LEU A 113 5.28 21.52 26.12
C LEU A 113 4.36 22.67 25.72
N VAL A 114 3.37 22.39 24.87
CA VAL A 114 2.33 23.37 24.51
C VAL A 114 1.58 23.83 25.75
N ALA A 115 1.15 22.88 26.59
CA ALA A 115 0.44 23.17 27.84
C ALA A 115 1.30 23.99 28.83
N ALA A 116 2.59 23.67 28.96
CA ALA A 116 3.50 24.41 29.83
C ALA A 116 3.65 25.88 29.41
N ASN A 117 3.86 26.14 28.11
CA ASN A 117 3.95 27.50 27.57
C ASN A 117 2.66 28.31 27.86
N ARG A 118 1.48 27.70 27.66
CA ARG A 118 0.20 28.37 27.95
C ARG A 118 0.01 28.65 29.44
N ALA A 119 0.39 27.71 30.30
CA ALA A 119 0.31 27.88 31.75
C ALA A 119 1.23 29.01 32.25
N GLU A 120 2.48 29.03 31.79
CA GLU A 120 3.46 30.08 32.16
C GLU A 120 3.01 31.46 31.65
N THR A 121 2.47 31.53 30.44
CA THR A 121 1.91 32.77 29.87
C THR A 121 0.81 33.33 30.77
N GLN A 122 -0.14 32.48 31.20
CA GLN A 122 -1.22 32.91 32.08
C GLN A 122 -0.73 33.32 33.47
N GLN A 123 0.27 32.63 34.01
CA GLN A 123 0.90 33.01 35.27
C GLN A 123 1.54 34.41 35.18
N LEU A 124 2.28 34.69 34.11
CA LEU A 124 2.93 35.99 33.91
C LEU A 124 1.91 37.10 33.69
N ILE A 125 0.81 36.85 32.95
CA ILE A 125 -0.30 37.79 32.79
C ILE A 125 -0.92 38.13 34.15
N SER A 126 -1.18 37.13 35.00
CA SER A 126 -1.81 37.33 36.32
C SER A 126 -0.97 38.20 37.27
N THR A 127 0.35 38.26 37.06
CA THR A 127 1.30 39.03 37.87
C THR A 127 1.77 40.32 37.18
N ASN A 128 1.28 40.64 35.98
CA ASN A 128 1.76 41.77 35.17
C ASN A 128 1.16 43.15 35.56
N VAL A 129 0.98 43.42 36.85
CA VAL A 129 0.29 44.64 37.35
C VAL A 129 1.00 45.92 36.89
N LEU A 130 2.33 45.91 36.83
CA LEU A 130 3.16 47.06 36.45
C LEU A 130 3.70 46.96 35.01
N GLY A 131 3.26 45.98 34.22
CA GLY A 131 3.73 45.79 32.84
C GLY A 131 5.14 45.21 32.71
N GLN A 132 5.84 44.89 33.80
CA GLN A 132 7.23 44.40 33.79
C GLN A 132 7.39 43.03 33.12
N ASN A 133 6.35 42.18 33.14
CA ASN A 133 6.39 40.85 32.54
C ASN A 133 6.08 40.86 31.04
N THR A 134 5.73 42.02 30.46
CA THR A 134 5.33 42.13 29.06
C THR A 134 6.37 41.55 28.08
N PRO A 135 7.69 41.79 28.23
CA PRO A 135 8.69 41.17 27.34
C PRO A 135 8.69 39.64 27.41
N ALA A 136 8.51 39.06 28.59
CA ALA A 136 8.49 37.60 28.79
C ALA A 136 7.21 36.98 28.23
N ILE A 137 6.05 37.63 28.39
CA ILE A 137 4.79 37.21 27.75
C ILE A 137 4.94 37.19 26.23
N THR A 138 5.49 38.25 25.64
CA THR A 138 5.73 38.31 24.19
C THR A 138 6.67 37.21 23.71
N GLN A 139 7.68 36.86 24.51
CA GLN A 139 8.58 35.74 24.20
C GLN A 139 7.83 34.40 24.19
N LEU A 140 6.98 34.13 25.18
CA LEU A 140 6.18 32.90 25.23
C LEU A 140 5.17 32.82 24.09
N GLU A 141 4.52 33.93 23.73
CA GLU A 141 3.62 33.99 22.58
C GLU A 141 4.37 33.75 21.25
N ALA A 142 5.61 34.23 21.12
CA ALA A 142 6.46 33.93 19.97
C ALA A 142 6.85 32.43 19.91
N GLN A 143 7.20 31.82 21.06
CA GLN A 143 7.45 30.38 21.14
C GLN A 143 6.20 29.56 20.79
N TYR A 144 5.02 30.00 21.22
CA TYR A 144 3.77 29.38 20.84
C TYR A 144 3.53 29.45 19.33
N GLY A 145 3.79 30.59 18.70
CA GLY A 145 3.78 30.72 17.24
C GLY A 145 4.76 29.78 16.53
N GLN A 146 5.93 29.53 17.12
CA GLN A 146 6.90 28.54 16.60
C GLN A 146 6.36 27.11 16.70
N MET A 147 5.76 26.75 17.84
CA MET A 147 5.14 25.44 18.04
C MET A 147 4.00 25.20 17.03
N TRP A 148 3.17 26.23 16.79
CA TRP A 148 2.12 26.18 15.79
C TRP A 148 2.70 25.92 14.38
N ALA A 149 3.69 26.71 13.96
CA ALA A 149 4.31 26.55 12.64
C ALA A 149 4.99 25.18 12.48
N GLN A 150 5.63 24.67 13.54
CA GLN A 150 6.26 23.35 13.53
C GLN A 150 5.25 22.22 13.35
N ASP A 151 4.16 22.22 14.12
CA ASP A 151 3.09 21.23 14.00
C ASP A 151 2.41 21.27 12.62
N ALA A 152 2.12 22.47 12.11
CA ALA A 152 1.55 22.62 10.78
C ALA A 152 2.48 22.04 9.70
N SER A 153 3.78 22.37 9.77
CA SER A 153 4.80 21.84 8.86
C SER A 153 4.89 20.31 8.92
N ALA A 154 4.90 19.74 10.13
CA ALA A 154 4.91 18.30 10.34
C ALA A 154 3.69 17.62 9.68
N MET A 155 2.50 18.18 9.85
CA MET A 155 1.26 17.62 9.28
C MET A 155 1.15 17.80 7.77
N TYR A 156 1.61 18.92 7.20
CA TYR A 156 1.66 19.05 5.73
C TYR A 156 2.65 18.08 5.10
N SER A 157 3.83 17.89 5.71
CA SER A 157 4.80 16.89 5.27
C SER A 157 4.20 15.48 5.35
N TYR A 158 3.52 15.17 6.46
CA TYR A 158 2.83 13.90 6.63
C TYR A 158 1.77 13.66 5.57
N ALA A 159 0.94 14.66 5.26
CA ALA A 159 -0.08 14.58 4.23
C ALA A 159 0.52 14.36 2.84
N GLY A 160 1.59 15.08 2.48
CA GLY A 160 2.28 14.91 1.20
C GLY A 160 2.92 13.52 1.03
N GLN A 161 3.60 13.05 2.07
CA GLN A 161 4.19 11.71 2.07
C GLN A 161 3.11 10.62 2.03
N SER A 162 2.05 10.74 2.84
CA SER A 162 0.93 9.80 2.86
C SER A 162 0.17 9.76 1.54
N ALA A 163 -0.03 10.90 0.88
CA ALA A 163 -0.68 10.96 -0.43
C ALA A 163 0.13 10.24 -1.53
N THR A 164 1.45 10.14 -1.36
CA THR A 164 2.32 9.39 -2.29
C THR A 164 2.35 7.92 -1.90
N SER A 165 2.49 7.60 -0.61
CA SER A 165 2.62 6.22 -0.13
C SER A 165 1.33 5.39 -0.19
N THR A 166 0.18 6.04 -0.39
CA THR A 166 -1.12 5.37 -0.53
C THR A 166 -1.52 5.13 -1.99
N LYS A 167 -0.65 5.46 -2.95
CA LYS A 167 -0.86 5.15 -4.37
C LYS A 167 -0.41 3.72 -4.64
N LEU A 168 -1.38 2.84 -4.88
CA LEU A 168 -1.15 1.44 -5.20
C LEU A 168 -1.54 1.16 -6.65
N THR A 169 -0.75 0.32 -7.32
CA THR A 169 -1.12 -0.26 -8.60
C THR A 169 -2.35 -1.15 -8.44
N GLN A 170 -3.36 -0.98 -9.30
CA GLN A 170 -4.57 -1.80 -9.24
C GLN A 170 -4.28 -3.23 -9.69
N PHE A 171 -4.75 -4.19 -8.90
CA PHE A 171 -4.71 -5.61 -9.25
C PHE A 171 -5.69 -5.92 -10.38
N SER A 172 -5.25 -6.76 -11.33
CA SER A 172 -6.09 -7.29 -12.39
C SER A 172 -6.61 -8.67 -12.01
N ALA A 173 -7.79 -9.05 -12.53
CA ALA A 173 -8.32 -10.39 -12.35
C ALA A 173 -7.45 -11.42 -13.08
N ALA A 174 -7.31 -12.60 -12.48
CA ALA A 174 -6.56 -13.69 -13.10
C ALA A 174 -7.18 -14.09 -14.46
N PRO A 175 -6.35 -14.35 -15.49
CA PRO A 175 -6.84 -14.82 -16.77
C PRO A 175 -7.43 -16.24 -16.63
N LYS A 176 -8.46 -16.54 -17.43
CA LYS A 176 -9.01 -17.90 -17.51
C LYS A 176 -7.99 -18.83 -18.18
N ILE A 177 -7.82 -20.03 -17.62
CA ILE A 177 -6.99 -21.09 -18.22
C ILE A 177 -7.79 -21.93 -19.21
N SER A 178 -9.07 -22.22 -18.91
CA SER A 178 -9.95 -22.97 -19.81
C SER A 178 -10.52 -22.08 -20.90
N ASN A 179 -10.50 -22.58 -22.14
CA ASN A 179 -11.19 -21.93 -23.25
C ASN A 179 -12.65 -22.41 -23.31
N ASP A 180 -13.60 -21.51 -23.10
CA ASP A 180 -15.04 -21.79 -23.13
C ASP A 180 -15.51 -22.33 -24.50
N THR A 181 -14.73 -22.11 -25.57
CA THR A 181 -15.01 -22.66 -26.92
C THR A 181 -14.44 -24.06 -27.15
N ALA A 182 -13.57 -24.56 -26.27
CA ALA A 182 -12.90 -25.86 -26.42
C ALA A 182 -13.86 -27.05 -26.65
N PRO A 183 -15.05 -27.14 -26.02
CA PRO A 183 -16.00 -28.22 -26.30
C PRO A 183 -16.52 -28.22 -27.75
N ALA A 184 -16.71 -27.03 -28.34
CA ALA A 184 -17.15 -26.88 -29.72
C ALA A 184 -16.03 -27.28 -30.69
N THR A 185 -14.79 -26.86 -30.42
CA THR A 185 -13.62 -27.25 -31.22
C THR A 185 -13.34 -28.75 -31.13
N GLN A 186 -13.51 -29.35 -29.95
CA GLN A 186 -13.41 -30.81 -29.77
C GLN A 186 -14.48 -31.54 -30.60
N SER A 187 -15.74 -31.08 -30.54
CA SER A 187 -16.84 -31.68 -31.30
C SER A 187 -16.60 -31.60 -32.81
N ALA A 188 -16.08 -30.47 -33.29
CA ALA A 188 -15.68 -30.30 -34.69
C ALA A 188 -14.52 -31.23 -35.08
N ALA A 189 -13.50 -31.38 -34.22
CA ALA A 189 -12.38 -32.28 -34.46
C ALA A 189 -12.82 -33.76 -34.54
N VAL A 190 -13.73 -34.20 -33.67
CA VAL A 190 -14.31 -35.57 -33.71
C VAL A 190 -15.10 -35.79 -35.01
N THR A 191 -15.85 -34.78 -35.44
CA THR A 191 -16.62 -34.83 -36.71
C THR A 191 -15.69 -34.96 -37.92
N SER A 192 -14.63 -34.16 -37.98
CA SER A 192 -13.62 -34.23 -39.05
C SER A 192 -12.87 -35.57 -39.05
N ALA A 193 -12.50 -36.08 -37.87
CA ALA A 193 -11.85 -37.39 -37.77
C ALA A 193 -12.73 -38.52 -38.29
N THR A 194 -14.02 -38.53 -37.91
CA THR A 194 -15.01 -39.51 -38.39
C THR A 194 -15.16 -39.45 -39.91
N THR A 195 -15.21 -38.24 -40.47
CA THR A 195 -15.34 -38.00 -41.92
C THR A 195 -14.10 -38.48 -42.68
N ASN A 196 -12.90 -38.24 -42.16
CA ASN A 196 -11.65 -38.70 -42.76
C ASN A 196 -11.50 -40.23 -42.71
N SER A 197 -11.95 -40.89 -41.63
CA SER A 197 -11.93 -42.35 -41.52
C SER A 197 -12.89 -43.03 -42.52
N THR A 198 -14.03 -42.39 -42.85
CA THR A 198 -14.92 -42.90 -43.89
C THR A 198 -14.36 -42.73 -45.31
N ALA A 199 -13.53 -41.70 -45.55
CA ALA A 199 -12.91 -41.44 -46.86
C ALA A 199 -11.68 -42.32 -47.16
N THR A 200 -11.09 -42.97 -46.16
CA THR A 200 -9.94 -43.88 -46.33
C THR A 200 -10.32 -45.35 -46.47
N ASN A 201 -11.60 -45.70 -46.26
CA ASN A 201 -12.16 -47.05 -46.37
C ASN A 201 -12.89 -47.32 -47.70
N THR A 202 -12.68 -46.48 -48.73
CA THR A 202 -13.15 -46.66 -50.11
C THR A 202 -11.98 -46.73 -51.07
#